data_AF-V6F2K9-F1
#
_entry.id   AF-V6F2K9-F1
#
_cell.length_a   1.000
_cell.length_b   1.000
_cell.length_c   1.000
_cell.angle_alpha   90.00
_cell.angle_beta   90.00
_cell.angle_gamma   90.00
#
_symmetry.space_group_name_H-M   'P 1'
#
loop_
_entity.id
_entity.type
_entity.pdbx_description
1 polymer ?
#
loop_
_entity_poly.entity_id
_entity_poly.type
_entity_poly.pdbx_seq_one_letter_code
_entity_poly.pdbx_strand_id
1 'polypeptide(L)'
;MLTGDNSSASEPTSVVGDHLSARIRRLTVLAQQVFGDEARAQVWLTEPQPHFRGKSILQLASRGDVARQIEEALRRIDEERIFRDPRGLQP
;
A
#
# COMPACT_ATOMS: atom_id res chain seq x y z
N MET A 1 44.01 -18.29 21.90
CA MET A 1 43.60 -19.04 20.70
C MET A 1 42.09 -18.96 20.58
N LEU A 2 41.63 -18.31 19.50
CA LEU A 2 40.40 -18.50 18.72
C LEU A 2 39.06 -18.70 19.49
N THR A 3 38.30 -17.62 19.63
CA THR A 3 37.03 -17.33 18.89
C THR A 3 35.90 -18.33 19.12
N GLY A 4 34.91 -17.90 19.90
CA GLY A 4 33.52 -18.32 19.77
C GLY A 4 32.68 -17.07 19.62
N ASP A 5 32.67 -16.52 18.40
CA ASP A 5 31.75 -15.47 17.99
C ASP A 5 30.33 -16.03 18.06
N ASN A 6 29.61 -15.68 19.13
CA ASN A 6 28.19 -15.98 19.23
C ASN A 6 27.41 -14.81 18.61
N SER A 7 27.59 -14.62 17.29
CA SER A 7 26.68 -13.82 16.46
C SER A 7 25.34 -14.56 16.39
N SER A 8 24.54 -14.44 17.45
CA SER A 8 23.12 -14.74 17.39
C SER A 8 22.48 -13.77 16.41
N ALA A 9 22.22 -14.25 15.20
CA ALA A 9 21.38 -13.61 14.21
C ALA A 9 19.96 -13.45 14.76
N SER A 10 19.71 -12.32 15.42
CA SER A 10 18.38 -11.82 15.81
C SER A 10 18.09 -10.61 14.91
N GLU A 11 17.07 -10.48 14.06
CA GLU A 11 15.92 -11.29 13.67
C GLU A 11 15.52 -10.82 12.23
N PRO A 12 15.27 -11.70 11.24
CA PRO A 12 14.82 -11.26 9.91
C PRO A 12 13.32 -10.94 9.81
N THR A 13 12.56 -11.04 10.91
CA THR A 13 11.10 -10.90 10.93
C THR A 13 10.62 -9.45 10.98
N SER A 14 11.37 -8.53 11.63
CA SER A 14 10.95 -7.12 11.76
C SER A 14 10.86 -6.41 10.40
N VAL A 15 11.86 -6.63 9.54
CA VAL A 15 11.98 -5.95 8.24
C VAL A 15 10.79 -6.23 7.31
N VAL A 16 10.25 -7.45 7.34
CA VAL A 16 9.08 -7.84 6.54
C VAL A 16 7.82 -7.10 7.02
N GLY A 17 7.65 -6.97 8.33
CA GLY A 17 6.58 -6.19 8.96
C GLY A 17 6.66 -4.71 8.62
N ASP A 18 7.87 -4.15 8.61
CA ASP A 18 8.12 -2.75 8.24
C ASP A 18 7.78 -2.48 6.78
N HIS A 19 8.19 -3.38 5.87
CA HIS A 19 7.85 -3.26 4.45
C HIS A 19 6.34 -3.39 4.18
N LEU A 20 5.62 -4.24 4.90
CA LEU A 20 4.16 -4.32 4.78
C LEU A 20 3.50 -3.04 5.30
N SER A 21 3.90 -2.56 6.47
CA SER A 21 3.37 -1.34 7.08
C SER A 21 3.57 -0.13 6.16
N ALA A 22 4.77 -0.01 5.56
CA ALA A 22 5.07 1.05 4.59
C ALA A 22 4.21 0.97 3.31
N ARG A 23 3.88 -0.24 2.85
CA ARG A 23 2.98 -0.45 1.69
C ARG A 23 1.54 -0.08 2.03
N ILE A 24 1.04 -0.53 3.18
CA ILE A 24 -0.31 -0.20 3.65
C ILE A 24 -0.48 1.32 3.75
N ARG A 25 0.47 2.02 4.39
CA ARG A 25 0.43 3.49 4.49
C ARG A 25 0.37 4.17 3.13
N ARG A 26 1.16 3.72 2.15
CA ARG A 26 1.16 4.26 0.78
C ARG A 26 -0.17 4.05 0.08
N LEU A 27 -0.72 2.84 0.16
CA LEU A 27 -2.03 2.52 -0.41
C LEU A 27 -3.15 3.36 0.22
N THR A 28 -3.11 3.59 1.53
CA THR A 28 -4.06 4.45 2.23
C THR A 28 -4.05 5.86 1.70
N VAL A 29 -2.87 6.49 1.59
CA VAL A 29 -2.74 7.86 1.09
C VAL A 29 -3.25 7.97 -0.35
N LEU A 30 -2.84 7.05 -1.24
CA LEU A 30 -3.27 7.06 -2.64
C LEU A 30 -4.79 6.85 -2.78
N ALA A 31 -5.37 5.93 -2.00
CA ALA A 31 -6.80 5.71 -2.02
C ALA A 31 -7.55 6.98 -1.56
N GLN A 32 -7.11 7.63 -0.48
CA GLN A 32 -7.71 8.88 0.00
C GLN A 32 -7.68 9.99 -1.07
N GLN A 33 -6.57 10.13 -1.81
CA GLN A 33 -6.45 11.10 -2.91
C GLN A 33 -7.45 10.81 -4.04
N VAL A 34 -7.50 9.54 -4.49
CA VAL A 34 -8.39 9.09 -5.56
C VAL A 34 -9.87 9.25 -5.18
N PHE A 35 -10.26 8.80 -3.99
CA PHE A 35 -11.66 8.82 -3.55
C PHE A 35 -12.10 10.20 -3.04
N GLY A 36 -11.18 11.03 -2.54
CA GLY A 36 -11.49 12.33 -1.91
C GLY A 36 -12.27 12.21 -0.59
N ASP A 37 -12.45 10.99 -0.08
CA ASP A 37 -13.20 10.68 1.13
C ASP A 37 -12.50 9.54 1.88
N GLU A 38 -12.14 9.80 3.13
CA GLU A 38 -11.39 8.86 3.95
C GLU A 38 -12.20 7.60 4.29
N ALA A 39 -13.49 7.73 4.58
CA ALA A 39 -14.34 6.60 4.94
C ALA A 39 -14.51 5.65 3.74
N ARG A 40 -14.71 6.19 2.54
CA ARG A 40 -14.82 5.41 1.30
C ARG A 40 -13.49 4.74 0.95
N ALA A 41 -12.38 5.45 1.12
CA ALA A 41 -11.06 4.87 0.93
C ALA A 41 -10.83 3.70 1.90
N GLN A 42 -11.17 3.88 3.18
CA GLN A 42 -11.04 2.84 4.21
C GLN A 42 -11.88 1.61 3.86
N VAL A 43 -13.16 1.79 3.53
CA VAL A 43 -14.06 0.70 3.11
C VAL A 43 -13.47 -0.04 1.90
N TRP A 44 -13.02 0.69 0.88
CA TRP A 44 -12.43 0.05 -0.32
C TRP A 44 -11.17 -0.76 0.00
N LEU A 45 -10.36 -0.31 0.97
CA LEU A 45 -9.14 -1.00 1.38
C LEU A 45 -9.42 -2.28 2.18
N THR A 46 -10.44 -2.26 3.05
CA THR A 46 -10.73 -3.35 3.99
C THR A 46 -11.75 -4.35 3.48
N GLU A 47 -12.69 -3.94 2.63
CA GLU A 47 -13.76 -4.82 2.18
C GLU A 47 -13.26 -5.87 1.17
N PRO A 48 -13.69 -7.14 1.32
CA PRO A 48 -13.56 -8.17 0.30
C PRO A 48 -14.13 -7.72 -1.04
N GLN A 49 -13.31 -7.72 -2.09
CA GLN A 49 -13.78 -7.37 -3.42
C GLN A 49 -13.99 -8.63 -4.28
N PRO A 50 -15.14 -8.79 -4.95
CA PRO A 50 -15.40 -9.95 -5.81
C PRO A 50 -14.34 -10.15 -6.90
N HIS A 51 -13.86 -9.05 -7.50
CA HIS A 51 -12.80 -9.06 -8.51
C HIS A 51 -11.46 -9.63 -7.99
N PHE A 52 -11.22 -9.55 -6.69
CA PHE A 52 -10.04 -10.10 -6.03
C PHE A 52 -10.31 -11.44 -5.35
N ARG A 53 -11.31 -12.20 -5.84
CA ARG A 53 -11.74 -13.48 -5.27
C ARG A 53 -12.10 -13.36 -3.78
N GLY A 54 -12.73 -12.25 -3.39
CA GLY A 54 -13.12 -11.98 -2.02
C GLY A 54 -11.97 -11.58 -1.09
N LYS A 55 -10.82 -11.17 -1.63
CA LYS A 55 -9.74 -10.58 -0.83
C LYS A 55 -9.88 -9.07 -0.77
N SER A 56 -9.51 -8.49 0.37
CA SER A 56 -9.36 -7.05 0.50
C SER A 56 -8.01 -6.57 -0.03
N ILE A 57 -7.91 -5.27 -0.31
CA ILE A 57 -6.66 -4.66 -0.79
C ILE A 57 -5.55 -4.81 0.25
N LEU A 58 -5.88 -4.66 1.55
CA LEU A 58 -4.89 -4.86 2.62
C LEU A 58 -4.38 -6.31 2.69
N GLN A 59 -5.23 -7.30 2.45
CA GLN A 59 -4.79 -8.69 2.36
C GLN A 59 -3.88 -8.92 1.14
N LEU A 60 -4.20 -8.30 0.00
CA LEU A 60 -3.36 -8.35 -1.19
C LEU A 60 -2.02 -7.63 -1.01
N ALA A 61 -1.98 -6.58 -0.20
CA ALA A 61 -0.78 -5.79 0.05
C ALA A 61 0.35 -6.59 0.72
N SER A 62 0.05 -7.75 1.31
CA SER A 62 1.06 -8.72 1.79
C SER A 62 2.04 -9.14 0.69
N ARG A 63 1.56 -9.22 -0.55
CA ARG A 63 2.36 -9.52 -1.74
C ARG A 63 2.91 -8.23 -2.36
N GLY A 64 4.24 -8.11 -2.43
CA GLY A 64 4.90 -6.88 -2.87
C GLY A 64 4.64 -6.53 -4.33
N ASP A 65 4.60 -7.54 -5.20
CA ASP A 65 4.26 -7.42 -6.62
C ASP A 65 2.84 -6.89 -6.84
N VAL A 66 1.88 -7.40 -6.07
CA VAL A 66 0.48 -7.00 -6.16
C VAL A 66 0.28 -5.59 -5.60
N ALA A 67 0.87 -5.29 -4.45
CA ALA A 67 0.81 -3.96 -3.85
C ALA A 67 1.31 -2.89 -4.82
N ARG A 68 2.46 -3.13 -5.49
CA ARG A 68 3.04 -2.18 -6.44
C ARG A 68 2.15 -1.94 -7.66
N GLN A 69 1.48 -2.98 -8.15
CA GLN A 69 0.52 -2.85 -9.26
C GLN A 69 -0.70 -2.03 -8.86
N ILE A 70 -1.23 -2.22 -7.64
CA ILE A 70 -2.36 -1.44 -7.12
C ILE A 70 -1.95 0.01 -6.87
N GLU A 71 -0.77 0.26 -6.29
CA GLU A 71 -0.22 1.61 -6.12
C GLU A 71 -0.11 2.35 -7.46
N GLU A 72 0.37 1.66 -8.50
CA GLU A 72 0.51 2.23 -9.84
C GLU A 72 -0.84 2.52 -10.49
N ALA A 73 -1.81 1.62 -10.35
CA ALA A 73 -3.17 1.84 -10.86
C ALA A 73 -3.83 3.06 -10.18
N LEU A 74 -3.69 3.21 -8.86
CA LEU A 74 -4.22 4.36 -8.13
C LEU A 74 -3.55 5.67 -8.57
N ARG A 75 -2.23 5.69 -8.77
CA ARG A 75 -1.52 6.87 -9.30
C ARG A 75 -2.05 7.29 -10.65
N ARG A 76 -2.24 6.35 -11.58
CA ARG A 76 -2.78 6.65 -12.90
C ARG A 76 -4.18 7.26 -12.82
N ILE A 77 -5.05 6.72 -11.96
CA ILE A 77 -6.40 7.27 -11.75
C ILE A 77 -6.32 8.69 -11.20
N ASP A 78 -5.43 8.95 -10.24
CA ASP A 78 -5.24 10.29 -9.67
C ASP A 78 -4.71 11.29 -10.71
N GLU A 79 -3.69 10.90 -11.47
CA GLU A 79 -3.13 11.68 -12.58
C GLU A 79 -4.17 12.00 -13.66
N GLU A 80 -4.96 11.00 -14.07
CA GLU A 80 -6.06 11.18 -15.03
C GLU A 80 -7.15 12.13 -14.47
N ARG A 81 -7.40 12.08 -13.16
CA ARG A 81 -8.35 12.98 -12.50
C ARG A 81 -7.84 14.42 -12.51
N ILE A 82 -6.56 14.63 -12.18
CA ILE A 82 -5.90 15.95 -12.23
C ILE A 82 -5.96 16.53 -13.65
N PHE A 83 -5.65 15.71 -14.66
CA PHE A 83 -5.69 16.17 -16.04
C PHE A 83 -7.12 16.52 -16.51
N ARG A 84 -8.14 15.83 -15.98
CA ARG A 84 -9.55 16.09 -16.27
C ARG A 84 -10.11 17.30 -15.52
N ASP A 85 -9.61 17.63 -14.33
CA ASP A 85 -9.97 18.82 -13.56
C ASP A 85 -8.71 19.59 -13.09
N PRO A 86 -8.16 20.50 -13.94
CA PRO A 86 -6.92 21.21 -13.66
C PRO A 86 -7.04 22.27 -12.54
N ARG A 87 -8.22 22.47 -11.94
CA ARG A 87 -8.45 23.43 -10.85
C ARG A 87 -8.07 22.88 -9.47
N GLY A 88 -7.72 21.59 -9.38
CA GLY A 88 -7.24 20.94 -8.15
C GLY A 88 -5.79 21.27 -7.75
N LEU A 89 -4.99 21.86 -8.66
CA LEU A 89 -3.68 22.43 -8.35
C LEU A 89 -3.87 23.92 -7.98
N GLN A 90 -4.11 24.19 -6.70
CA GLN A 90 -3.77 25.50 -6.16
C GLN A 90 -2.28 25.47 -5.75
N PRO A 91 -1.49 26.51 -6.10
CA PRO A 91 -0.05 26.57 -5.84
C PRO A 91 0.32 26.62 -4.36
#